data_AF-A0A2G9Y9P2-F1
#
_entry.id   AF-A0A2G9Y9P2-F1
#
_cell.length_a   1.000
_cell.length_b   1.000
_cell.length_c   1.000
_cell.angle_alpha   90.00
_cell.angle_beta   90.00
_cell.angle_gamma   90.00
#
_symmetry.space_group_name_H-M   'P 1'
#
loop_
_entity.id
_entity.type
_entity.pdbx_description
1 polymer ?
#
loop_
_entity_poly.entity_id
_entity_poly.type
_entity_poly.pdbx_seq_one_letter_code
_entity_poly.pdbx_strand_id
1 'polypeptide(L)' 'VEEGKNTVIIGASGVGKTVLLKTILGLIRQQQGRIFIQGKETTLFSRG' A
#
# COMPACT_ATOMS: atom_id res chain seq x y z
N VAL A 1 1.75 7.69 -6.93
CA VAL A 1 3.17 8.05 -6.82
C VAL A 1 3.76 8.12 -8.22
N GLU A 2 4.55 9.15 -8.50
CA GLU A 2 5.17 9.34 -9.82
C GLU A 2 6.35 8.37 -10.01
N GLU A 3 6.52 7.88 -11.23
CA GLU A 3 7.65 7.02 -11.59
C GLU A 3 8.98 7.77 -11.41
N GLY A 4 10.00 7.07 -10.90
CA GLY A 4 11.33 7.65 -10.64
C GLY A 4 11.42 8.58 -9.41
N LYS A 5 10.33 8.80 -8.68
CA LYS A 5 10.31 9.70 -7.52
C LYS A 5 10.45 8.98 -6.19
N ASN A 6 11.44 9.38 -5.39
CA ASN A 6 11.52 8.98 -3.99
C ASN A 6 10.40 9.67 -3.19
N THR A 7 9.55 8.87 -2.57
CA THR A 7 8.42 9.36 -1.76
C THR A 7 8.58 8.87 -0.32
N VAL A 8 8.34 9.77 0.64
CA VAL A 8 8.46 9.47 2.08
C VAL A 8 7.07 9.51 2.73
N ILE A 9 6.78 8.54 3.59
CA ILE A 9 5.57 8.50 4.43
C ILE A 9 5.98 8.89 5.86
N ILE A 10 5.47 10.01 6.36
CA ILE A 10 5.82 10.57 7.68
C ILE A 10 4.58 10.60 8.57
N GLY A 11 4.79 10.44 9.88
CA GLY A 11 3.74 10.53 10.90
C GLY A 11 4.21 9.97 12.24
N ALA A 12 3.45 10.20 13.31
CA ALA A 12 3.78 9.72 14.66
C ALA A 12 3.92 8.18 14.73
N SER A 13 4.57 7.67 15.77
CA SER A 13 4.58 6.22 16.05
C SER A 13 3.16 5.71 16.28
N GLY A 14 2.86 4.49 15.84
CA GLY A 14 1.54 3.87 15.99
C GLY A 14 0.45 4.30 15.00
N VAL A 15 0.66 5.35 14.19
CA VAL A 15 -0.36 5.86 13.23
C VAL A 15 -0.68 4.92 12.06
N GLY A 16 0.04 3.80 11.93
CA GLY A 16 -0.25 2.78 10.91
C GLY A 16 0.61 2.81 9.64
N LYS A 17 1.72 3.56 9.60
CA LYS A 17 2.64 3.58 8.44
C LYS A 17 3.09 2.18 7.99
N THR A 18 3.49 1.33 8.94
CA THR A 18 3.90 -0.06 8.65
C THR A 18 2.72 -0.91 8.17
N VAL A 19 1.52 -0.68 8.71
CA VAL A 19 0.30 -1.39 8.27
C VAL A 19 -0.03 -0.97 6.84
N LEU A 20 -0.01 0.32 6.52
CA LEU A 20 -0.22 0.85 5.17
C LEU A 20 0.75 0.22 4.16
N LEU A 21 2.05 0.19 4.47
CA LEU A 21 3.04 -0.42 3.59
C LEU A 21 2.81 -1.92 3.41
N LYS A 22 2.52 -2.66 4.49
CA LYS A 22 2.18 -4.08 4.41
C LYS A 22 0.91 -4.33 3.59
N THR A 23 -0.08 -3.44 3.67
CA THR A 23 -1.30 -3.51 2.86
C THR A 23 -1.01 -3.24 1.39
N ILE A 24 -0.20 -2.24 1.05
CA ILE A 24 0.24 -1.98 -0.33
C ILE A 24 0.99 -3.20 -0.90
N LEU A 25 1.80 -3.87 -0.08
CA LEU A 25 2.55 -5.07 -0.45
C LEU A 25 1.69 -6.36 -0.48
N GLY A 26 0.39 -6.29 -0.17
CA GLY A 26 -0.51 -7.44 -0.14
C GLY A 26 -0.29 -8.39 1.05
N LEU A 27 0.50 -7.99 2.05
CA LEU A 27 0.77 -8.77 3.27
C LEU A 27 -0.34 -8.64 4.32
N ILE A 28 -1.17 -7.61 4.21
CA ILE A 28 -2.35 -7.38 5.05
C ILE A 28 -3.51 -6.97 4.14
N ARG A 29 -4.65 -7.66 4.23
CA ARG A 29 -5.85 -7.30 3.49
C ARG A 29 -6.46 -6.01 4.04
N GLN A 30 -6.65 -5.02 3.17
CA GLN A 30 -7.41 -3.81 3.43
C GLN A 30 -8.87 -4.15 3.73
N GLN A 31 -9.47 -3.41 4.67
CA GLN A 31 -10.89 -3.57 4.99
C GLN A 31 -11.78 -3.07 3.86
N GLN A 32 -11.39 -1.95 3.23
CA GLN A 32 -12.14 -1.27 2.17
C GLN A 32 -11.17 -0.55 1.22
N GLY A 33 -11.66 -0.11 0.06
CA GLY A 33 -10.87 0.62 -0.95
C GLY A 33 -10.15 -0.30 -1.93
N ARG A 34 -9.37 0.31 -2.83
CA ARG A 34 -8.67 -0.38 -3.92
C ARG A 34 -7.24 0.11 -4.04
N ILE A 35 -6.33 -0.77 -4.46
CA ILE A 35 -4.92 -0.44 -4.73
C ILE A 35 -4.72 -0.54 -6.24
N PHE A 36 -4.03 0.43 -6.82
CA PHE A 36 -3.72 0.45 -8.25
C PHE A 36 -2.22 0.55 -8.46
N ILE A 37 -1.67 -0.32 -9.31
CA ILE A 37 -0.28 -0.29 -9.77
C ILE A 37 -0.33 -0.17 -11.29
N GLN A 38 0.28 0.89 -11.83
CA GLN A 38 0.26 1.18 -13.28
C GLN A 38 -1.16 1.17 -13.88
N GLY A 39 -2.13 1.71 -13.15
CA GLY A 39 -3.54 1.77 -13.56
C GLY A 39 -4.31 0.45 -13.45
N LYS A 40 -3.64 -0.66 -13.13
CA LYS A 40 -4.28 -1.96 -12.91
C LYS A 40 -4.63 -2.12 -11.43
N GLU A 41 -5.85 -2.56 -11.16
CA GLU A 41 -6.27 -2.89 -9.78
C GLU A 41 -5.50 -4.11 -9.27
N THR A 42 -4.88 -3.99 -8.09
CA THR A 42 -4.06 -5.03 -7.45
C THR A 42 -4.54 -5.42 -6.05
N THR A 43 -5.74 -4.97 -5.67
CA THR A 43 -6.46 -5.23 -4.41
C THR A 43 -6.44 -6.70 -3.96
N LEU A 44 -6.28 -7.65 -4.90
CA LEU A 44 -6.40 -9.10 -4.68
C LEU A 44 -5.10 -9.90 -4.83
N PHE A 45 -3.94 -9.26 -5.04
CA PHE A 45 -2.65 -9.98 -5.11
C PHE A 45 -2.15 -10.37 -3.72
N SER A 46 -2.87 -11.25 -3.05
CA SER A 46 -2.28 -12.11 -2.03
C SER A 46 -1.61 -13.25 -2.77
N ARG A 47 -0.29 -13.44 -2.64
CA ARG A 47 0.36 -14.67 -3.11
C ARG A 47 -0.25 -15.85 -2.34
N GLY A 48 -1.18 -16.53 -2.99
CA GLY A 48 -1.60 -17.91 -2.73
C GLY A 48 -1.35 -18.69 -4.01
#